data_AF-A0A522RJC2-F1
#
_entry.id   AF-A0A522RJC2-F1
#
_cell.length_a   1.000
_cell.length_b   1.000
_cell.length_c   1.000
_cell.angle_alpha   90.00
_cell.angle_beta   90.00
_cell.angle_gamma   90.00
#
_symmetry.space_group_name_H-M   'P 1'
#
loop_
_entity.id
_entity.type
_entity.pdbx_description
1 polymer ?
#
loop_
_entity_poly.entity_id
_entity_poly.type
_entity_poly.pdbx_seq_one_letter_code
_entity_poly.pdbx_strand_id
1 'polypeptide(L)'
;MKDIPEAVTGRTIGYADSTTHFSVGTVQDLLVEVLRNRPISPSEPSADNASVARRLLEARRSGNSEFDLSVDWVDGTDLASHMRSVTAMTGLSGDIRDIGLASHLRPDAIGRIQPMIGRARALLREKLAAAGLEALVEPFDRGHYNMQASVAENILFGMPVDPAFAPSVLARNPAVKSLLGDTGLWRPLLTLGTDIAKTFVEMFADLPSTSPLFGQAVGPTHEQVDKLRAILGGTAQAGAETMSEGDEESLVTLSMDYIEPRDRFGLLSGEIKMKALETRRRLRGMLENDPDKKISFNDLYLYNSSLTIADNILFGRIETNLVGGRARIMAMLAAVLEELAISSLPFEAGLAFNVGAGGRGLSEAQRQKLRLARALMKKPDFLILNRPLVTLPSEEQRRILKAVLSKAENSSGGRLGILCAPADPAHAILFDRALFLRQGRIVADDAPKKLLETLPDFAGLVKA
;
A
#
# COMPACT_ATOMS: atom_id res chain seq x y z
N MET A 1 1.15 45.23 -0.05
CA MET A 1 0.62 44.01 0.63
C MET A 1 -0.50 44.30 1.61
N LYS A 2 -0.48 45.38 2.41
CA LYS A 2 -1.53 45.67 3.41
C LYS A 2 -2.95 45.83 2.82
N ASP A 3 -3.07 46.26 1.57
CA ASP A 3 -4.36 46.47 0.90
C ASP A 3 -4.77 45.32 -0.04
N ILE A 4 -4.01 44.22 -0.05
CA ILE A 4 -4.29 43.06 -0.90
C ILE A 4 -5.15 42.06 -0.11
N PRO A 5 -6.25 41.52 -0.67
CA PRO A 5 -7.07 40.54 0.02
C PRO A 5 -6.26 39.31 0.48
N GLU A 6 -6.60 38.76 1.65
CA GLU A 6 -5.96 37.56 2.19
C GLU A 6 -6.05 36.36 1.22
N ALA A 7 -7.13 36.27 0.44
CA ALA A 7 -7.28 35.26 -0.60
C ALA A 7 -6.24 35.38 -1.73
N VAL A 8 -5.61 36.54 -1.91
CA VAL A 8 -4.55 36.76 -2.90
C VAL A 8 -3.17 36.55 -2.27
N THR A 9 -2.94 37.07 -1.05
CA THR A 9 -1.66 36.88 -0.35
C THR A 9 -1.46 35.45 0.14
N GLY A 10 -2.52 34.76 0.57
CA GLY A 10 -2.48 33.34 0.98
C GLY A 10 -2.19 32.36 -0.17
N ARG A 11 -2.32 32.81 -1.43
CA ARG A 11 -1.96 32.02 -2.62
C ARG A 11 -0.46 31.98 -2.84
N THR A 12 0.24 33.06 -2.50
CA THR A 12 1.69 33.16 -2.65
C THR A 12 2.45 32.63 -1.44
N ILE A 13 1.75 32.25 -0.36
CA ILE A 13 2.33 31.65 0.84
C ILE A 13 2.06 30.13 0.87
N GLY A 14 3.14 29.37 0.93
CA GLY A 14 3.13 27.94 1.25
C GLY A 14 3.32 27.75 2.76
N TYR A 15 2.53 26.87 3.37
CA TYR A 15 2.70 26.49 4.78
C TYR A 15 2.67 24.98 4.91
N ALA A 16 3.63 24.42 5.65
CA ALA A 16 3.65 23.01 5.99
C ALA A 16 4.06 22.81 7.46
N ASP A 17 3.29 21.97 8.16
CA ASP A 17 3.57 21.53 9.52
C ASP A 17 3.41 20.01 9.67
N SER A 18 3.55 19.51 10.90
CA SER A 18 3.44 18.10 11.22
C SER A 18 2.00 17.59 11.41
N THR A 19 0.98 18.45 11.52
CA THR A 19 -0.34 18.06 12.06
C THR A 19 -1.55 18.44 11.22
N THR A 20 -1.37 19.20 10.13
CA THR A 20 -2.48 19.65 9.28
C THR A 20 -3.37 18.49 8.84
N HIS A 21 -4.68 18.65 8.96
CA HIS A 21 -5.68 17.65 8.59
C HIS A 21 -5.84 17.53 7.07
N PHE A 22 -6.15 16.34 6.57
CA PHE A 22 -6.48 16.10 5.17
C PHE A 22 -7.97 15.84 4.97
N SER A 23 -8.53 16.46 3.94
CA SER A 23 -9.86 16.11 3.43
C SER A 23 -9.88 14.67 2.88
N VAL A 24 -11.08 14.15 2.61
CA VAL A 24 -11.24 12.85 1.96
C VAL A 24 -10.96 13.02 0.47
N GLY A 25 -10.11 12.16 -0.10
CA GLY A 25 -9.81 12.19 -1.53
C GLY A 25 -8.70 11.23 -1.91
N THR A 26 -8.30 11.28 -3.17
CA THR A 26 -7.09 10.60 -3.64
C THR A 26 -5.82 11.37 -3.27
N VAL A 27 -4.65 10.75 -3.40
CA VAL A 27 -3.37 11.46 -3.24
C VAL A 27 -3.29 12.65 -4.20
N GLN A 28 -3.75 12.48 -5.45
CA GLN A 28 -3.79 13.55 -6.44
C GLN A 28 -4.74 14.68 -6.02
N ASP A 29 -5.96 14.37 -5.58
CA ASP A 29 -6.92 15.38 -5.13
C ASP A 29 -6.31 16.25 -4.04
N LEU A 30 -5.67 15.62 -3.05
CA LEU A 30 -5.04 16.32 -1.94
C LEU A 30 -3.84 17.18 -2.37
N LEU A 31 -3.06 16.74 -3.36
CA LEU A 31 -1.96 17.53 -3.91
C LEU A 31 -2.45 18.80 -4.60
N VAL A 32 -3.53 18.71 -5.38
CA VAL A 32 -4.03 19.81 -6.21
C VAL A 32 -5.11 20.65 -5.52
N GLU A 33 -5.65 20.20 -4.38
CA GLU A 33 -6.66 20.92 -3.60
C GLU A 33 -6.26 22.38 -3.33
N VAL A 34 -4.98 22.61 -3.02
CA VAL A 34 -4.41 23.94 -2.75
C VAL A 34 -4.40 24.87 -3.96
N LEU A 35 -4.66 24.35 -5.16
CA LEU A 35 -4.72 25.10 -6.42
C LEU A 35 -6.15 25.50 -6.79
N ARG A 36 -7.16 24.95 -6.11
CA ARG A 36 -8.59 25.19 -6.38
C ARG A 36 -9.02 26.58 -5.90
N ASN A 37 -8.68 27.60 -6.69
CA ASN A 37 -8.93 29.00 -6.35
C ASN A 37 -10.25 29.53 -6.93
N ARG A 38 -10.57 29.12 -8.16
CA ARG A 38 -11.81 29.46 -8.87
C ARG A 38 -12.15 28.34 -9.85
N PRO A 39 -13.43 28.12 -10.15
CA PRO A 39 -13.80 27.21 -11.23
C PRO A 39 -13.29 27.78 -12.57
N ILE A 40 -12.78 26.90 -13.44
CA ILE A 40 -12.28 27.26 -14.77
C ILE A 40 -13.43 27.54 -15.72
N SER A 41 -14.49 26.73 -15.62
CA SER A 41 -15.71 26.88 -16.39
C SER A 41 -16.87 27.21 -15.46
N PRO A 42 -17.59 28.31 -15.68
CA PRO A 42 -18.84 28.53 -14.97
C PRO A 42 -19.84 27.46 -15.42
N SER A 43 -20.29 26.58 -14.51
CA SER A 43 -21.55 25.88 -14.75
C SER A 43 -22.68 26.83 -14.31
N GLU A 44 -23.69 26.99 -15.17
CA GLU A 44 -24.99 27.46 -14.67
C GLU A 44 -25.57 26.30 -13.86
N PRO A 45 -25.78 26.45 -12.55
CA PRO A 45 -26.38 25.38 -11.76
C PRO A 45 -27.77 25.13 -12.35
N SER A 46 -28.02 23.93 -12.85
CA SER A 46 -29.38 23.54 -13.27
C SER A 46 -30.29 23.64 -12.05
N ALA A 47 -31.17 24.64 -12.06
CA ALA A 47 -32.15 24.89 -11.01
C ALA A 47 -33.17 23.74 -10.86
N ASP A 48 -33.21 22.81 -11.82
CA ASP A 48 -34.12 21.67 -11.84
C ASP A 48 -33.70 20.55 -10.87
N ASN A 49 -32.46 20.59 -10.35
CA ASN A 49 -32.02 19.64 -9.34
C ASN A 49 -32.26 20.18 -7.92
N ALA A 50 -33.29 19.64 -7.25
CA ALA A 50 -33.66 20.02 -5.88
C ALA A 50 -32.51 19.93 -4.86
N SER A 51 -31.55 19.01 -5.06
CA SER A 51 -30.36 18.89 -4.22
C SER A 51 -29.41 20.09 -4.39
N VAL A 52 -29.21 20.53 -5.64
CA VAL A 52 -28.37 21.69 -5.97
C VAL A 52 -28.99 22.98 -5.45
N ALA A 53 -30.30 23.15 -5.62
CA ALA A 53 -31.03 24.32 -5.09
C ALA A 53 -30.93 24.42 -3.55
N ARG A 54 -31.07 23.28 -2.85
CA ARG A 54 -30.92 23.21 -1.39
C ARG A 54 -29.50 23.57 -0.96
N ARG A 55 -28.47 23.01 -1.61
CA ARG A 55 -27.05 23.32 -1.35
C ARG A 55 -26.76 24.81 -1.53
N LEU A 56 -27.24 25.41 -2.61
CA LEU A 56 -27.05 26.85 -2.88
C LEU A 56 -27.75 27.73 -1.85
N LEU A 57 -28.99 27.39 -1.45
CA LEU A 57 -29.71 28.10 -0.40
C LEU A 57 -28.97 28.03 0.94
N GLU A 58 -28.44 26.86 1.29
CA GLU A 58 -27.66 26.66 2.51
C GLU A 58 -26.32 27.41 2.45
N ALA A 59 -25.63 27.37 1.30
CA ALA A 59 -24.39 28.12 1.08
C ALA A 59 -24.60 29.62 1.26
N ARG A 60 -25.66 30.19 0.66
CA ARG A 60 -26.03 31.60 0.84
C ARG A 60 -26.33 31.96 2.29
N ARG A 61 -27.07 31.10 3.00
CA ARG A 61 -27.42 31.34 4.42
C ARG A 61 -26.22 31.27 5.35
N SER A 62 -25.25 30.42 5.02
CA SER A 62 -24.02 30.22 5.82
C SER A 62 -22.86 31.12 5.39
N GLY A 63 -22.99 31.86 4.29
CA GLY A 63 -21.89 32.64 3.69
C GLY A 63 -20.82 31.77 3.03
N ASN A 64 -21.12 30.50 2.74
CA ASN A 64 -20.22 29.58 2.05
C ASN A 64 -20.24 29.80 0.52
N SER A 65 -19.24 29.26 -0.18
CA SER A 65 -19.12 29.35 -1.63
C SER A 65 -20.34 28.74 -2.36
N GLU A 66 -20.93 29.52 -3.27
CA GLU A 66 -22.01 29.07 -4.15
C GLU A 66 -21.51 28.25 -5.36
N PHE A 67 -20.20 28.29 -5.65
CA PHE A 67 -19.63 27.58 -6.79
C PHE A 67 -19.89 26.06 -6.71
N ASP A 68 -20.02 25.45 -7.89
CA ASP A 68 -20.14 24.01 -8.04
C ASP A 68 -18.79 23.34 -7.77
N LEU A 69 -18.73 22.40 -6.83
CA LEU A 69 -17.49 21.69 -6.51
C LEU A 69 -17.15 20.61 -7.56
N SER A 70 -18.10 20.26 -8.43
CA SER A 70 -17.94 19.18 -9.42
C SER A 70 -17.31 19.63 -10.74
N VAL A 71 -17.25 20.95 -11.01
CA VAL A 71 -16.59 21.49 -12.21
C VAL A 71 -15.07 21.44 -12.08
N ASP A 72 -14.34 21.78 -13.14
CA ASP A 72 -12.88 21.87 -13.06
C ASP A 72 -12.45 23.14 -12.31
N TRP A 73 -11.49 22.98 -11.40
CA TRP A 73 -10.95 24.04 -10.53
C TRP A 73 -9.44 24.25 -10.69
N VAL A 74 -8.75 23.40 -11.45
CA VAL A 74 -7.28 23.38 -11.52
C VAL A 74 -6.81 23.70 -12.93
N ASP A 75 -6.57 24.99 -13.19
CA ASP A 75 -5.97 25.45 -14.43
C ASP A 75 -4.47 25.16 -14.42
N GLY A 76 -3.97 24.39 -15.38
CA GLY A 76 -2.60 23.91 -15.33
C GLY A 76 -2.08 23.30 -16.61
N THR A 77 -1.60 24.15 -17.52
CA THR A 77 -0.55 23.73 -18.45
C THR A 77 0.63 23.18 -17.62
N ASP A 78 1.09 21.97 -17.95
CA ASP A 78 2.21 21.28 -17.28
C ASP A 78 1.99 20.79 -15.82
N LEU A 79 0.73 20.69 -15.35
CA LEU A 79 0.42 20.23 -13.98
C LEU A 79 1.07 18.88 -13.63
N ALA A 80 1.04 17.92 -14.56
CA ALA A 80 1.61 16.59 -14.34
C ALA A 80 3.13 16.62 -14.13
N SER A 81 3.85 17.48 -14.85
CA SER A 81 5.30 17.66 -14.68
C SER A 81 5.61 18.34 -13.36
N HIS A 82 4.85 19.38 -13.01
CA HIS A 82 4.98 20.08 -11.73
C HIS A 82 4.74 19.13 -10.55
N MET A 83 3.69 18.30 -10.60
CA MET A 83 3.43 17.27 -9.61
C MET A 83 4.61 16.30 -9.46
N ARG A 84 5.14 15.77 -10.57
CA ARG A 84 6.32 14.88 -10.53
C ARG A 84 7.53 15.58 -9.90
N SER A 85 7.80 16.83 -10.27
CA SER A 85 8.91 17.59 -9.70
C SER A 85 8.75 17.81 -8.19
N VAL A 86 7.55 18.16 -7.74
CA VAL A 86 7.26 18.42 -6.32
C VAL A 86 7.33 17.14 -5.50
N THR A 87 6.70 16.05 -5.95
CA THR A 87 6.71 14.78 -5.21
C THR A 87 8.09 14.14 -5.18
N ALA A 88 8.92 14.32 -6.21
CA ALA A 88 10.32 13.90 -6.18
C ALA A 88 11.13 14.68 -5.14
N MET A 89 10.94 16.00 -5.08
CA MET A 89 11.63 16.90 -4.15
C MET A 89 11.33 16.57 -2.68
N THR A 90 10.09 16.21 -2.36
CA THR A 90 9.68 15.82 -1.01
C THR A 90 9.95 14.36 -0.68
N GLY A 91 10.47 13.57 -1.62
CA GLY A 91 10.64 12.13 -1.46
C GLY A 91 9.33 11.34 -1.47
N LEU A 92 8.18 11.99 -1.71
CA LEU A 92 6.86 11.35 -1.80
C LEU A 92 6.70 10.51 -3.06
N SER A 93 7.49 10.76 -4.11
CA SER A 93 7.39 10.01 -5.37
C SER A 93 7.63 8.51 -5.19
N GLY A 94 8.53 8.12 -4.29
CA GLY A 94 8.77 6.71 -3.97
C GLY A 94 7.56 6.08 -3.27
N ASP A 95 7.01 6.79 -2.28
CA ASP A 95 5.80 6.38 -1.57
C ASP A 95 4.59 6.20 -2.51
N ILE A 96 4.37 7.14 -3.42
CA ILE A 96 3.29 7.07 -4.43
C ILE A 96 3.45 5.83 -5.31
N ARG A 97 4.67 5.59 -5.80
CA ARG A 97 4.95 4.40 -6.62
C ARG A 97 4.70 3.11 -5.84
N ASP A 98 5.13 3.04 -4.58
CA ASP A 98 4.99 1.84 -3.76
C ASP A 98 3.52 1.55 -3.41
N ILE A 99 2.73 2.59 -3.12
CA ILE A 99 1.26 2.53 -2.99
C ILE A 99 0.65 2.01 -4.30
N GLY A 100 1.08 2.54 -5.43
CA GLY A 100 0.59 2.14 -6.74
C GLY A 100 0.93 0.70 -7.12
N LEU A 101 2.14 0.25 -6.80
CA LEU A 101 2.55 -1.15 -6.95
C LEU A 101 1.65 -2.09 -6.14
N ALA A 102 1.23 -1.66 -4.94
CA ALA A 102 0.30 -2.40 -4.10
C ALA A 102 -1.19 -2.20 -4.49
N SER A 103 -1.48 -1.46 -5.55
CA SER A 103 -2.84 -1.18 -6.01
C SER A 103 -3.23 -2.01 -7.23
N HIS A 104 -4.54 -2.17 -7.45
CA HIS A 104 -5.08 -2.71 -8.69
C HIS A 104 -5.03 -1.66 -9.80
N LEU A 105 -4.72 -2.11 -11.01
CA LEU A 105 -4.69 -1.24 -12.18
C LEU A 105 -6.11 -1.05 -12.72
N ARG A 106 -6.45 0.17 -13.13
CA ARG A 106 -7.74 0.45 -13.79
C ARG A 106 -7.86 -0.30 -15.13
N PRO A 107 -9.06 -0.73 -15.54
CA PRO A 107 -9.27 -1.50 -16.76
C PRO A 107 -8.71 -0.85 -18.04
N ASP A 108 -8.83 0.47 -18.17
CA ASP A 108 -8.36 1.23 -19.32
C ASP A 108 -6.82 1.30 -19.42
N ALA A 109 -6.12 1.13 -18.30
CA ALA A 109 -4.67 1.12 -18.25
C ALA A 109 -4.05 -0.28 -18.47
N ILE A 110 -4.84 -1.36 -18.37
CA ILE A 110 -4.35 -2.74 -18.56
C ILE A 110 -3.73 -2.93 -19.95
N GLY A 111 -4.31 -2.32 -20.99
CA GLY A 111 -3.78 -2.39 -22.36
C GLY A 111 -2.33 -1.89 -22.50
N ARG A 112 -1.87 -1.00 -21.61
CA ARG A 112 -0.49 -0.46 -21.62
C ARG A 112 0.53 -1.45 -21.05
N ILE A 113 0.15 -2.26 -20.05
CA ILE A 113 1.06 -3.23 -19.41
C ILE A 113 0.96 -4.63 -20.00
N GLN A 114 -0.20 -5.01 -20.54
CA GLN A 114 -0.47 -6.35 -21.05
C GLN A 114 0.57 -6.84 -22.08
N PRO A 115 1.05 -6.04 -23.05
CA PRO A 115 2.09 -6.49 -23.98
C PRO A 115 3.45 -6.71 -23.31
N MET A 116 3.71 -6.03 -22.18
CA MET A 116 4.99 -6.03 -21.48
C MET A 116 5.04 -7.04 -20.32
N ILE A 117 3.92 -7.60 -19.88
CA ILE A 117 3.85 -8.36 -18.63
C ILE A 117 4.77 -9.59 -18.61
N GLY A 118 4.85 -10.33 -19.72
CA GLY A 118 5.76 -11.47 -19.86
C GLY A 118 7.22 -11.05 -19.76
N ARG A 119 7.58 -9.93 -20.41
CA ARG A 119 8.93 -9.35 -20.34
C ARG A 119 9.25 -8.82 -18.95
N ALA A 120 8.31 -8.18 -18.27
CA ALA A 120 8.47 -7.67 -16.91
C ALA A 120 8.75 -8.83 -15.92
N ARG A 121 8.01 -9.92 -16.03
CA ARG A 121 8.24 -11.14 -15.22
C ARG A 121 9.61 -11.76 -15.49
N ALA A 122 10.00 -11.89 -16.76
CA ALA A 122 11.31 -12.42 -17.13
C ALA A 122 12.45 -11.54 -16.63
N LEU A 123 12.35 -10.22 -16.81
CA LEU A 123 13.35 -9.25 -16.37
C LEU A 123 13.48 -9.22 -14.84
N LEU A 124 12.38 -9.33 -14.10
CA LEU A 124 12.43 -9.44 -12.64
C LEU A 124 13.23 -10.68 -12.22
N ARG A 125 12.98 -11.84 -12.84
CA ARG A 125 13.69 -13.08 -12.55
C ARG A 125 15.19 -12.96 -12.86
N GLU A 126 15.54 -12.36 -14.00
CA GLU A 126 16.93 -12.11 -14.38
C GLU A 126 17.64 -11.23 -13.34
N LYS A 127 17.00 -10.12 -12.92
CA LYS A 127 17.57 -9.23 -11.90
C LYS A 127 17.71 -9.90 -10.53
N LEU A 128 16.74 -10.73 -10.13
CA LEU A 128 16.85 -11.50 -8.89
C LEU A 128 18.01 -12.49 -8.96
N ALA A 129 18.16 -13.23 -10.06
CA ALA A 129 19.27 -14.17 -10.25
C ALA A 129 20.63 -13.45 -10.26
N ALA A 130 20.74 -12.33 -10.99
CA ALA A 130 21.97 -11.52 -11.03
C ALA A 130 22.37 -10.97 -9.66
N ALA A 131 21.42 -10.74 -8.77
CA ALA A 131 21.66 -10.30 -7.39
C ALA A 131 21.88 -11.45 -6.39
N GLY A 132 21.83 -12.72 -6.82
CA GLY A 132 21.86 -13.88 -5.93
C GLY A 132 20.63 -13.97 -5.01
N LEU A 133 19.51 -13.40 -5.45
CA LEU A 133 18.25 -13.29 -4.71
C LEU A 133 17.14 -14.17 -5.31
N GLU A 134 17.46 -15.12 -6.17
CA GLU A 134 16.50 -16.06 -6.77
C GLU A 134 15.69 -16.85 -5.74
N ALA A 135 16.29 -17.20 -4.60
CA ALA A 135 15.59 -17.88 -3.51
C ALA A 135 14.48 -17.03 -2.86
N LEU A 136 14.52 -15.70 -2.99
CA LEU A 136 13.52 -14.82 -2.38
C LEU A 136 12.11 -15.02 -2.91
N VAL A 137 11.96 -15.54 -4.13
CA VAL A 137 10.68 -15.65 -4.80
C VAL A 137 10.56 -17.04 -5.39
N GLU A 138 9.60 -17.80 -4.88
CA GLU A 138 9.20 -19.04 -5.54
C GLU A 138 8.20 -18.70 -6.65
N PRO A 139 8.56 -18.88 -7.94
CA PRO A 139 7.70 -18.48 -9.04
C PRO A 139 6.46 -19.35 -9.12
N PHE A 140 5.36 -18.78 -9.63
CA PHE A 140 4.23 -19.59 -10.05
C PHE A 140 4.56 -20.31 -11.35
N ASP A 141 4.28 -21.61 -11.35
CA ASP A 141 4.39 -22.50 -12.49
C ASP A 141 3.18 -23.43 -12.51
N ARG A 142 2.57 -23.59 -13.69
CA ARG A 142 1.32 -24.35 -13.82
C ARG A 142 1.50 -25.84 -13.50
N GLY A 143 2.66 -26.40 -13.82
CA GLY A 143 3.00 -27.81 -13.62
C GLY A 143 3.66 -28.12 -12.28
N HIS A 144 4.01 -27.12 -11.48
CA HIS A 144 4.71 -27.31 -10.20
C HIS A 144 3.91 -26.78 -9.02
N TYR A 145 4.08 -27.45 -7.88
CA TYR A 145 3.53 -27.02 -6.60
C TYR A 145 4.43 -25.94 -6.01
N ASN A 146 3.86 -24.81 -5.64
CA ASN A 146 4.59 -23.69 -5.02
C ASN A 146 4.56 -23.87 -3.49
N MET A 147 5.71 -24.10 -2.87
CA MET A 147 5.83 -24.36 -1.43
C MET A 147 5.55 -23.13 -0.57
N GLN A 148 5.78 -21.92 -1.09
CA GLN A 148 5.45 -20.65 -0.41
C GLN A 148 3.97 -20.24 -0.54
N ALA A 149 3.16 -20.97 -1.29
CA ALA A 149 1.72 -20.74 -1.45
C ALA A 149 0.91 -21.77 -0.65
N SER A 150 -0.30 -21.38 -0.22
CA SER A 150 -1.18 -22.32 0.48
C SER A 150 -1.64 -23.46 -0.42
N VAL A 151 -2.15 -24.54 0.19
CA VAL A 151 -2.76 -25.64 -0.57
C VAL A 151 -3.91 -25.10 -1.44
N ALA A 152 -4.74 -24.19 -0.91
CA ALA A 152 -5.83 -23.57 -1.66
C ALA A 152 -5.33 -22.78 -2.87
N GLU A 153 -4.30 -21.96 -2.69
CA GLU A 153 -3.70 -21.19 -3.78
C GLU A 153 -3.08 -22.09 -4.84
N ASN A 154 -2.48 -23.21 -4.42
CA ASN A 154 -1.99 -24.22 -5.32
C ASN A 154 -3.12 -24.91 -6.09
N ILE A 155 -4.30 -25.12 -5.52
CA ILE A 155 -5.44 -25.71 -6.23
C ILE A 155 -6.09 -24.68 -7.18
N LEU A 156 -6.35 -23.46 -6.69
CA LEU A 156 -6.99 -22.39 -7.45
C LEU A 156 -6.13 -21.88 -8.60
N PHE A 157 -4.83 -21.67 -8.34
CA PHE A 157 -3.87 -21.06 -9.27
C PHE A 157 -4.42 -19.79 -9.95
N GLY A 158 -5.02 -18.92 -9.16
CA GLY A 158 -5.74 -17.75 -9.61
C GLY A 158 -6.41 -17.03 -8.44
N MET A 159 -7.04 -15.90 -8.73
CA MET A 159 -7.80 -15.15 -7.75
C MET A 159 -9.30 -15.38 -7.94
N PRO A 160 -10.05 -15.70 -6.87
CA PRO A 160 -11.50 -15.84 -6.95
C PRO A 160 -12.13 -14.48 -7.27
N VAL A 161 -13.02 -14.46 -8.27
CA VAL A 161 -13.90 -13.33 -8.57
C VAL A 161 -15.24 -13.56 -7.88
N ASP A 162 -15.72 -14.81 -7.91
CA ASP A 162 -16.88 -15.26 -7.16
C ASP A 162 -16.47 -15.62 -5.72
N PRO A 163 -17.07 -15.01 -4.68
CA PRO A 163 -16.82 -15.32 -3.27
C PRO A 163 -16.99 -16.81 -2.92
N ALA A 164 -17.79 -17.58 -3.66
CA ALA A 164 -17.95 -19.02 -3.47
C ALA A 164 -16.67 -19.82 -3.75
N PHE A 165 -15.65 -19.22 -4.35
CA PHE A 165 -14.33 -19.81 -4.59
C PHE A 165 -13.24 -19.20 -3.70
N ALA A 166 -13.59 -18.36 -2.73
CA ALA A 166 -12.62 -17.84 -1.77
C ALA A 166 -11.96 -18.99 -0.98
N PRO A 167 -10.63 -18.95 -0.72
CA PRO A 167 -9.91 -20.02 -0.02
C PRO A 167 -10.59 -20.50 1.27
N SER A 168 -11.11 -19.58 2.08
CA SER A 168 -11.76 -19.85 3.37
C SER A 168 -13.08 -20.64 3.28
N VAL A 169 -13.69 -20.72 2.10
CA VAL A 169 -14.94 -21.47 1.86
C VAL A 169 -14.80 -22.51 0.75
N LEU A 170 -13.60 -22.64 0.18
CA LEU A 170 -13.34 -23.44 -1.01
C LEU A 170 -13.72 -24.92 -0.82
N ALA A 171 -13.46 -25.47 0.37
CA ALA A 171 -13.79 -26.85 0.72
C ALA A 171 -15.31 -27.11 0.82
N ARG A 172 -16.11 -26.07 1.06
CA ARG A 172 -17.58 -26.16 1.20
C ARG A 172 -18.30 -25.97 -0.13
N ASN A 173 -17.61 -25.50 -1.16
CA ASN A 173 -18.19 -25.34 -2.48
C ASN A 173 -18.53 -26.72 -3.06
N PRO A 174 -19.79 -27.04 -3.40
CA PRO A 174 -20.18 -28.38 -3.82
C PRO A 174 -19.43 -28.90 -5.04
N ALA A 175 -19.15 -28.01 -6.02
CA ALA A 175 -18.42 -28.39 -7.23
C ALA A 175 -16.96 -28.70 -6.92
N VAL A 176 -16.33 -27.92 -6.03
CA VAL A 176 -14.95 -28.16 -5.61
C VAL A 176 -14.86 -29.40 -4.71
N LYS A 177 -15.80 -29.59 -3.80
CA LYS A 177 -15.87 -30.79 -2.95
C LYS A 177 -15.97 -32.07 -3.78
N SER A 178 -16.88 -32.10 -4.77
CA SER A 178 -16.96 -33.20 -5.73
C SER A 178 -15.63 -33.42 -6.44
N LEU A 179 -15.01 -32.36 -6.91
CA LEU A 179 -13.73 -32.45 -7.63
C LEU A 179 -12.59 -32.97 -6.74
N LEU A 180 -12.53 -32.57 -5.47
CA LEU A 180 -11.58 -33.09 -4.49
C LEU A 180 -11.81 -34.59 -4.23
N GLY A 181 -13.05 -35.04 -4.24
CA GLY A 181 -13.41 -36.46 -4.20
C GLY A 181 -12.93 -37.22 -5.44
N ASP A 182 -13.25 -36.72 -6.63
CA ASP A 182 -12.94 -37.35 -7.93
C ASP A 182 -11.43 -37.46 -8.22
N THR A 183 -10.64 -36.55 -7.66
CA THR A 183 -9.16 -36.57 -7.73
C THR A 183 -8.54 -37.34 -6.57
N GLY A 184 -9.35 -37.83 -5.62
CA GLY A 184 -8.91 -38.52 -4.42
C GLY A 184 -8.10 -37.65 -3.46
N LEU A 185 -8.23 -36.32 -3.56
CA LEU A 185 -7.54 -35.34 -2.72
C LEU A 185 -8.26 -35.08 -1.39
N TRP A 186 -9.59 -35.28 -1.32
CA TRP A 186 -10.38 -35.03 -0.10
C TRP A 186 -9.81 -35.75 1.13
N ARG A 187 -9.62 -37.06 1.05
CA ARG A 187 -9.10 -37.88 2.16
C ARG A 187 -7.70 -37.45 2.61
N PRO A 188 -6.69 -37.29 1.72
CA PRO A 188 -5.39 -36.74 2.11
C PRO A 188 -5.46 -35.37 2.79
N LEU A 189 -6.32 -34.46 2.32
CA LEU A 189 -6.50 -33.15 2.96
C LEU A 189 -7.18 -33.27 4.32
N LEU A 190 -8.12 -34.20 4.47
CA LEU A 190 -8.76 -34.44 5.75
C LEU A 190 -7.77 -34.97 6.78
N THR A 191 -6.91 -35.92 6.38
CA THR A 191 -5.82 -36.44 7.22
C THR A 191 -4.84 -35.34 7.60
N LEU A 192 -4.37 -34.56 6.61
CA LEU A 192 -3.50 -33.41 6.86
C LEU A 192 -4.13 -32.43 7.87
N GLY A 193 -5.42 -32.13 7.71
CA GLY A 193 -6.11 -31.17 8.57
C GLY A 193 -6.31 -31.69 9.99
N THR A 194 -6.58 -32.99 10.11
CA THR A 194 -6.62 -33.68 11.39
C THR A 194 -5.27 -33.60 12.11
N ASP A 195 -4.17 -33.84 11.40
CA ASP A 195 -2.84 -33.81 11.99
C ASP A 195 -2.39 -32.39 12.34
N ILE A 196 -2.66 -31.41 11.48
CA ILE A 196 -2.49 -29.98 11.79
C ILE A 196 -3.28 -29.61 13.06
N ALA A 197 -4.54 -30.05 13.15
CA ALA A 197 -5.40 -29.77 14.29
C ALA A 197 -4.83 -30.37 15.59
N LYS A 198 -4.33 -31.61 15.55
CA LYS A 198 -3.65 -32.23 16.70
C LYS A 198 -2.44 -31.41 17.12
N THR A 199 -1.56 -31.05 16.18
CA THR A 199 -0.37 -30.25 16.47
C THR A 199 -0.74 -28.90 17.08
N PHE A 200 -1.77 -28.22 16.56
CA PHE A 200 -2.25 -26.97 17.18
C PHE A 200 -2.81 -27.19 18.58
N VAL A 201 -3.65 -28.19 18.79
CA VAL A 201 -4.21 -28.48 20.11
C VAL A 201 -3.12 -28.82 21.12
N GLU A 202 -2.12 -29.61 20.73
CA GLU A 202 -0.97 -29.98 21.57
C GLU A 202 -0.11 -28.76 21.92
N MET A 203 0.24 -27.92 20.94
CA MET A 203 1.06 -26.72 21.17
C MET A 203 0.37 -25.70 22.10
N PHE A 204 -0.96 -25.65 22.10
CA PHE A 204 -1.76 -24.70 22.86
C PHE A 204 -2.55 -25.36 24.02
N ALA A 205 -2.20 -26.59 24.40
CA ALA A 205 -2.92 -27.34 25.43
C ALA A 205 -2.87 -26.66 26.82
N ASP A 206 -1.70 -26.15 27.19
CA ASP A 206 -1.43 -25.59 28.53
C ASP A 206 -1.55 -24.06 28.59
N LEU A 207 -1.96 -23.42 27.50
CA LEU A 207 -2.06 -21.96 27.45
C LEU A 207 -3.41 -21.47 27.97
N PRO A 208 -3.42 -20.52 28.94
CA PRO A 208 -4.67 -19.89 29.37
C PRO A 208 -5.27 -19.09 28.22
N SER A 209 -6.60 -18.98 28.19
CA SER A 209 -7.37 -18.28 27.15
C SER A 209 -7.00 -16.81 26.97
N THR A 210 -6.35 -16.20 27.97
CA THR A 210 -5.86 -14.82 27.98
C THR A 210 -4.42 -14.67 27.48
N SER A 211 -3.78 -15.76 27.01
CA SER A 211 -2.39 -15.75 26.57
C SER A 211 -2.17 -14.81 25.37
N PRO A 212 -1.10 -13.97 25.38
CA PRO A 212 -0.74 -13.10 24.26
C PRO A 212 -0.22 -13.87 23.02
N LEU A 213 -0.12 -15.19 23.11
CA LEU A 213 0.20 -16.06 21.97
C LEU A 213 -1.01 -16.32 21.07
N PHE A 214 -2.24 -16.16 21.58
CA PHE A 214 -3.46 -16.19 20.75
C PHE A 214 -3.62 -14.88 19.99
N GLY A 215 -4.04 -14.95 18.71
CA GLY A 215 -4.33 -13.76 17.92
C GLY A 215 -3.11 -12.95 17.46
N GLN A 216 -1.90 -13.51 17.55
CA GLN A 216 -0.78 -13.02 16.75
C GLN A 216 -1.12 -13.18 15.26
N ALA A 217 -0.56 -12.32 14.39
CA ALA A 217 -0.96 -12.21 12.98
C ALA A 217 -0.92 -13.52 12.15
N VAL A 218 -0.32 -14.59 12.67
CA VAL A 218 -0.16 -15.90 11.99
C VAL A 218 -0.62 -17.08 12.88
N GLY A 219 -1.11 -16.84 14.11
CA GLY A 219 -1.51 -17.90 15.04
C GLY A 219 -3.03 -18.11 15.12
N PRO A 220 -3.52 -19.30 15.54
CA PRO A 220 -4.94 -19.55 15.73
C PRO A 220 -5.50 -18.70 16.88
N THR A 221 -6.80 -18.44 16.85
CA THR A 221 -7.53 -17.86 17.98
C THR A 221 -7.85 -18.93 19.02
N HIS A 222 -8.10 -18.51 20.27
CA HIS A 222 -8.54 -19.44 21.31
C HIS A 222 -9.82 -20.20 20.90
N GLU A 223 -10.79 -19.50 20.32
CA GLU A 223 -12.03 -20.09 19.82
C GLU A 223 -11.79 -21.14 18.72
N GLN A 224 -10.81 -20.90 17.84
CA GLN A 224 -10.41 -21.88 16.83
C GLN A 224 -9.83 -23.12 17.48
N VAL A 225 -8.94 -22.99 18.47
CA VAL A 225 -8.35 -24.13 19.17
C VAL A 225 -9.42 -24.93 19.93
N ASP A 226 -10.35 -24.28 20.63
CA ASP A 226 -11.45 -24.95 21.32
C ASP A 226 -12.33 -25.74 20.34
N LYS A 227 -12.64 -25.16 19.18
CA LYS A 227 -13.38 -25.84 18.13
C LYS A 227 -12.63 -27.09 17.64
N LEU A 228 -11.33 -26.99 17.43
CA LEU A 228 -10.50 -28.14 17.02
C LEU A 228 -10.46 -29.23 18.10
N ARG A 229 -10.38 -28.88 19.39
CA ARG A 229 -10.47 -29.85 20.49
C ARG A 229 -11.80 -30.60 20.48
N ALA A 230 -12.91 -29.90 20.25
CA ALA A 230 -14.22 -30.53 20.19
C ALA A 230 -14.32 -31.54 19.03
N ILE A 231 -13.82 -31.17 17.85
CA ILE A 231 -13.77 -32.04 16.66
C ILE A 231 -12.92 -33.30 16.93
N LEU A 232 -11.71 -33.12 17.48
CA LEU A 232 -10.80 -34.24 17.78
C LEU A 232 -11.33 -35.14 18.92
N GLY A 233 -12.00 -34.57 19.92
CA GLY A 233 -12.61 -35.33 21.01
C GLY A 233 -13.79 -36.19 20.55
N GLY A 234 -14.65 -35.64 19.68
CA GLY A 234 -15.79 -36.37 19.12
C GLY A 234 -15.37 -37.56 18.25
N THR A 235 -14.35 -37.38 17.41
CA THR A 235 -13.80 -38.44 16.55
C THR A 235 -13.13 -39.58 17.35
N ALA A 236 -12.46 -39.27 18.46
CA ALA A 236 -11.85 -40.27 19.33
C ALA A 236 -12.88 -41.15 20.06
N GLN A 237 -14.07 -40.63 20.39
CA GLN A 237 -15.13 -41.36 21.08
C GLN A 237 -16.00 -42.22 20.16
N ALA A 238 -16.25 -41.77 18.94
CA ALA A 238 -17.22 -42.41 18.03
C ALA A 238 -16.57 -43.23 16.89
N GLY A 239 -15.24 -43.23 16.80
CA GLY A 239 -14.48 -43.87 15.71
C GLY A 239 -14.43 -42.99 14.45
N ALA A 240 -13.36 -43.10 13.65
CA ALA A 240 -13.13 -42.23 12.48
C ALA A 240 -14.24 -42.25 11.41
N GLU A 241 -15.17 -43.21 11.47
CA GLU A 241 -16.28 -43.38 10.52
C GLU A 241 -17.54 -42.54 10.84
N THR A 242 -17.55 -41.80 11.95
CA THR A 242 -18.73 -41.02 12.42
C THR A 242 -18.47 -39.52 12.56
N MET A 243 -17.52 -38.96 11.81
CA MET A 243 -17.33 -37.50 11.78
C MET A 243 -18.48 -36.81 11.04
N SER A 244 -18.94 -35.67 11.56
CA SER A 244 -19.98 -34.89 10.87
C SER A 244 -19.40 -34.24 9.60
N GLU A 245 -20.23 -34.08 8.57
CA GLU A 245 -19.81 -33.45 7.30
C GLU A 245 -19.22 -32.04 7.52
N GLY A 246 -19.78 -31.27 8.46
CA GLY A 246 -19.29 -29.93 8.80
C GLY A 246 -17.93 -29.93 9.52
N ASP A 247 -17.62 -30.98 10.27
CA ASP A 247 -16.31 -31.15 10.91
C ASP A 247 -15.26 -31.57 9.88
N GLU A 248 -15.61 -32.48 8.96
CA GLU A 248 -14.72 -32.80 7.83
C GLU A 248 -14.37 -31.56 7.01
N GLU A 249 -15.39 -30.76 6.64
CA GLU A 249 -15.19 -29.52 5.91
C GLU A 249 -14.32 -28.52 6.66
N SER A 250 -14.48 -28.42 7.98
CA SER A 250 -13.66 -27.55 8.81
C SER A 250 -12.19 -27.97 8.81
N LEU A 251 -11.91 -29.29 8.91
CA LEU A 251 -10.54 -29.81 8.87
C LEU A 251 -9.91 -29.70 7.48
N VAL A 252 -10.67 -29.96 6.41
CA VAL A 252 -10.18 -29.74 5.05
C VAL A 252 -9.90 -28.25 4.80
N THR A 253 -10.74 -27.34 5.31
CA THR A 253 -10.49 -25.89 5.23
C THR A 253 -9.20 -25.51 5.98
N LEU A 254 -8.91 -26.12 7.13
CA LEU A 254 -7.65 -25.90 7.84
C LEU A 254 -6.43 -26.31 6.99
N SER A 255 -6.52 -27.42 6.26
CA SER A 255 -5.48 -27.85 5.30
C SER A 255 -5.33 -26.90 4.12
N MET A 256 -6.41 -26.28 3.67
CA MET A 256 -6.39 -25.33 2.55
C MET A 256 -5.53 -24.10 2.84
N ASP A 257 -5.47 -23.66 4.10
CA ASP A 257 -4.68 -22.51 4.54
C ASP A 257 -3.22 -22.85 4.90
N TYR A 258 -2.86 -24.14 4.89
CA TYR A 258 -1.55 -24.63 5.30
C TYR A 258 -0.44 -24.24 4.32
N ILE A 259 0.69 -23.75 4.85
CA ILE A 259 1.92 -23.40 4.12
C ILE A 259 3.10 -24.02 4.86
N GLU A 260 3.67 -25.09 4.30
CA GLU A 260 4.70 -25.90 4.97
C GLU A 260 5.92 -25.08 5.46
N PRO A 261 6.56 -24.18 4.67
CA PRO A 261 7.68 -23.36 5.16
C PRO A 261 7.32 -22.36 6.27
N ARG A 262 6.04 -21.95 6.35
CA ARG A 262 5.52 -21.01 7.35
C ARG A 262 5.19 -21.73 8.65
N ASP A 263 4.44 -22.82 8.54
CA ASP A 263 3.85 -23.55 9.66
C ASP A 263 4.80 -24.61 10.25
N ARG A 264 5.67 -25.20 9.41
CA ARG A 264 6.81 -26.05 9.78
C ARG A 264 6.46 -27.34 10.53
N PHE A 265 5.32 -27.96 10.24
CA PHE A 265 4.93 -29.21 10.90
C PHE A 265 5.49 -30.47 10.24
N GLY A 266 6.04 -30.38 9.03
CA GLY A 266 6.56 -31.53 8.28
C GLY A 266 5.47 -32.46 7.74
N LEU A 267 4.24 -31.96 7.56
CA LEU A 267 3.06 -32.78 7.27
C LEU A 267 2.71 -32.85 5.77
N LEU A 268 3.23 -31.95 4.92
CA LEU A 268 2.87 -31.90 3.51
C LEU A 268 3.54 -33.02 2.69
N SER A 269 2.76 -34.05 2.36
CA SER A 269 3.23 -35.19 1.57
C SER A 269 3.35 -34.90 0.06
N GLY A 270 4.16 -35.69 -0.65
CA GLY A 270 4.25 -35.64 -2.11
C GLY A 270 2.95 -36.03 -2.81
N GLU A 271 2.14 -36.91 -2.20
CA GLU A 271 0.83 -37.29 -2.71
C GLU A 271 -0.14 -36.10 -2.77
N ILE A 272 -0.19 -35.30 -1.69
CA ILE A 272 -1.04 -34.10 -1.63
C ILE A 272 -0.63 -33.13 -2.73
N LYS A 273 0.68 -32.90 -2.91
CA LYS A 273 1.19 -31.99 -3.97
C LYS A 273 0.77 -32.47 -5.35
N MET A 274 0.98 -33.74 -5.67
CA MET A 274 0.62 -34.32 -6.97
C MET A 274 -0.88 -34.23 -7.25
N LYS A 275 -1.71 -34.61 -6.27
CA LYS A 275 -3.17 -34.56 -6.40
C LYS A 275 -3.68 -33.11 -6.49
N ALA A 276 -3.12 -32.18 -5.73
CA ALA A 276 -3.45 -30.76 -5.83
C ALA A 276 -3.20 -30.20 -7.24
N LEU A 277 -2.10 -30.60 -7.89
CA LEU A 277 -1.82 -30.23 -9.28
C LEU A 277 -2.80 -30.86 -10.28
N GLU A 278 -3.25 -32.10 -10.03
CA GLU A 278 -4.31 -32.71 -10.83
C GLU A 278 -5.65 -31.98 -10.65
N THR A 279 -6.04 -31.69 -9.41
CA THR A 279 -7.24 -30.91 -9.07
C THR A 279 -7.20 -29.53 -9.73
N ARG A 280 -6.07 -28.82 -9.66
CA ARG A 280 -5.84 -27.54 -10.36
C ARG A 280 -6.16 -27.64 -11.85
N ARG A 281 -5.62 -28.66 -12.51
CA ARG A 281 -5.80 -28.86 -13.96
C ARG A 281 -7.28 -29.07 -14.31
N ARG A 282 -7.98 -29.92 -13.56
CA ARG A 282 -9.40 -30.21 -13.77
C ARG A 282 -10.29 -29.00 -13.44
N LEU A 283 -10.01 -28.29 -12.34
CA LEU A 283 -10.73 -27.08 -11.95
C LEU A 283 -10.65 -26.00 -13.04
N ARG A 284 -9.44 -25.76 -13.57
CA ARG A 284 -9.26 -24.82 -14.69
C ARG A 284 -10.05 -25.28 -15.92
N GLY A 285 -10.00 -26.56 -16.28
CA GLY A 285 -10.77 -27.10 -17.40
C GLY A 285 -12.29 -26.89 -17.25
N MET A 286 -12.81 -26.94 -16.02
CA MET A 286 -14.23 -26.68 -15.73
C MET A 286 -14.62 -25.20 -15.84
N LEU A 287 -13.72 -24.28 -15.47
CA LEU A 287 -14.06 -22.87 -15.22
C LEU A 287 -13.41 -21.86 -16.18
N GLU A 288 -12.41 -22.25 -16.97
CA GLU A 288 -11.69 -21.33 -17.86
C GLU A 288 -12.60 -20.69 -18.92
N ASN A 289 -13.59 -21.44 -19.40
CA ASN A 289 -14.57 -20.98 -20.37
C ASN A 289 -15.91 -20.58 -19.73
N ASP A 290 -15.96 -20.49 -18.40
CA ASP A 290 -17.16 -20.05 -17.69
C ASP A 290 -17.44 -18.57 -18.06
N PRO A 291 -18.64 -18.25 -18.60
CA PRO A 291 -18.97 -16.88 -19.01
C PRO A 291 -18.93 -15.88 -17.85
N ASP A 292 -19.16 -16.35 -16.62
CA ASP A 292 -19.17 -15.52 -15.41
C ASP A 292 -17.76 -15.30 -14.85
N LYS A 293 -16.73 -15.96 -15.41
CA LYS A 293 -15.31 -15.83 -15.02
C LYS A 293 -15.10 -15.90 -13.51
N LYS A 294 -15.68 -16.92 -12.87
CA LYS A 294 -15.68 -17.13 -11.41
C LYS A 294 -14.29 -17.09 -10.77
N ILE A 295 -13.25 -17.47 -11.53
CA ILE A 295 -11.85 -17.36 -11.14
C ILE A 295 -11.08 -16.62 -12.22
N SER A 296 -10.29 -15.63 -11.81
CA SER A 296 -9.27 -15.01 -12.66
C SER A 296 -7.97 -15.79 -12.52
N PHE A 297 -7.75 -16.74 -13.44
CA PHE A 297 -6.59 -17.63 -13.43
C PHE A 297 -5.28 -16.88 -13.68
N ASN A 298 -4.21 -17.35 -13.05
CA ASN A 298 -2.87 -16.83 -13.28
C ASN A 298 -2.29 -17.42 -14.56
N ASP A 299 -1.93 -16.57 -15.52
CA ASP A 299 -1.32 -16.99 -16.78
C ASP A 299 -0.07 -16.16 -17.05
N LEU A 300 1.03 -16.83 -17.46
CA LEU A 300 2.38 -16.25 -17.55
C LEU A 300 2.49 -15.06 -18.50
N TYR A 301 1.59 -14.96 -19.49
CA TYR A 301 1.58 -13.88 -20.47
C TYR A 301 0.36 -12.97 -20.36
N LEU A 302 -0.53 -13.20 -19.38
CA LEU A 302 -1.73 -12.39 -19.17
C LEU A 302 -1.63 -11.61 -17.86
N TYR A 303 -2.09 -10.36 -17.90
CA TYR A 303 -2.28 -9.54 -16.72
C TYR A 303 -3.56 -9.98 -16.02
N ASN A 304 -3.47 -10.30 -14.74
CA ASN A 304 -4.62 -10.65 -13.92
C ASN A 304 -5.16 -9.37 -13.25
N SER A 305 -6.34 -8.91 -13.67
CA SER A 305 -6.96 -7.68 -13.12
C SER A 305 -7.31 -7.76 -11.64
N SER A 306 -7.41 -8.97 -11.08
CA SER A 306 -7.70 -9.19 -9.66
C SER A 306 -6.44 -9.14 -8.78
N LEU A 307 -5.25 -9.07 -9.39
CA LEU A 307 -3.97 -8.92 -8.69
C LEU A 307 -3.50 -7.46 -8.69
N THR A 308 -2.71 -7.11 -7.68
CA THR A 308 -1.98 -5.84 -7.65
C THR A 308 -0.96 -5.79 -8.79
N ILE A 309 -0.45 -4.59 -9.12
CA ILE A 309 0.61 -4.45 -10.14
C ILE A 309 1.86 -5.24 -9.70
N ALA A 310 2.23 -5.16 -8.42
CA ALA A 310 3.36 -5.88 -7.86
C ALA A 310 3.19 -7.40 -7.97
N ASP A 311 2.05 -7.95 -7.55
CA ASP A 311 1.81 -9.40 -7.61
C ASP A 311 1.75 -9.92 -9.05
N ASN A 312 1.24 -9.10 -9.97
CA ASN A 312 1.26 -9.42 -11.39
C ASN A 312 2.67 -9.59 -11.93
N ILE A 313 3.60 -8.68 -11.61
CA ILE A 313 4.98 -8.71 -12.09
C ILE A 313 5.80 -9.77 -11.32
N LEU A 314 5.57 -9.90 -10.01
CA LEU A 314 6.20 -10.91 -9.16
C LEU A 314 5.90 -12.32 -9.65
N PHE A 315 4.63 -12.59 -9.98
CA PHE A 315 4.14 -13.88 -10.48
C PHE A 315 4.70 -15.08 -9.69
N GLY A 316 4.55 -15.02 -8.37
CA GLY A 316 5.08 -15.98 -7.41
C GLY A 316 4.79 -15.55 -5.98
N ARG A 317 5.37 -16.27 -5.01
CA ARG A 317 5.27 -15.96 -3.58
C ARG A 317 6.65 -15.68 -3.01
N ILE A 318 6.70 -14.69 -2.12
CA ILE A 318 7.93 -14.29 -1.44
C ILE A 318 8.20 -15.28 -0.33
N GLU A 319 9.44 -15.74 -0.23
CA GLU A 319 9.87 -16.58 0.90
C GLU A 319 9.71 -15.82 2.22
N THR A 320 8.90 -16.37 3.12
CA THR A 320 8.45 -15.70 4.35
C THR A 320 9.55 -15.54 5.41
N ASN A 321 10.65 -16.30 5.29
CA ASN A 321 11.70 -16.39 6.29
C ASN A 321 12.81 -15.34 6.13
N LEU A 322 12.84 -14.54 5.05
CA LEU A 322 13.91 -13.57 4.82
C LEU A 322 13.56 -12.15 5.30
N VAL A 323 14.28 -11.68 6.32
CA VAL A 323 14.17 -10.30 6.81
C VAL A 323 14.52 -9.31 5.68
N GLY A 324 13.63 -8.36 5.43
CA GLY A 324 13.83 -7.32 4.40
C GLY A 324 13.65 -7.80 2.96
N GLY A 325 13.24 -9.05 2.72
CA GLY A 325 13.00 -9.58 1.37
C GLY A 325 12.01 -8.75 0.57
N ARG A 326 10.91 -8.33 1.21
CA ARG A 326 9.89 -7.47 0.57
C ARG A 326 10.45 -6.13 0.09
N ALA A 327 11.26 -5.45 0.89
CA ALA A 327 11.83 -4.16 0.52
C ALA A 327 12.79 -4.29 -0.69
N ARG A 328 13.59 -5.36 -0.71
CA ARG A 328 14.48 -5.67 -1.86
C ARG A 328 13.67 -5.96 -3.13
N ILE A 329 12.60 -6.73 -3.02
CA ILE A 329 11.71 -7.05 -4.15
C ILE A 329 11.04 -5.78 -4.70
N MET A 330 10.53 -4.90 -3.83
CA MET A 330 9.92 -3.64 -4.27
C MET A 330 10.93 -2.75 -5.00
N ALA A 331 12.19 -2.70 -4.55
CA ALA A 331 13.25 -1.99 -5.25
C ALA A 331 13.56 -2.59 -6.63
N MET A 332 13.60 -3.93 -6.75
CA MET A 332 13.78 -4.62 -8.02
C MET A 332 12.60 -4.41 -8.97
N LEU A 333 11.36 -4.45 -8.47
CA LEU A 333 10.16 -4.13 -9.24
C LEU A 333 10.24 -2.71 -9.82
N ALA A 334 10.66 -1.73 -9.02
CA ALA A 334 10.85 -0.36 -9.51
C ALA A 334 11.89 -0.29 -10.64
N ALA A 335 13.02 -1.02 -10.52
CA ALA A 335 14.04 -1.07 -11.56
C ALA A 335 13.54 -1.74 -12.86
N VAL A 336 12.75 -2.81 -12.76
CA VAL A 336 12.10 -3.47 -13.92
C VAL A 336 11.16 -2.51 -14.64
N LEU A 337 10.33 -1.79 -13.90
CA LEU A 337 9.38 -0.83 -14.46
C LEU A 337 10.07 0.33 -15.17
N GLU A 338 11.18 0.82 -14.61
CA GLU A 338 11.97 1.89 -15.22
C GLU A 338 12.61 1.44 -16.53
N GLU A 339 13.23 0.25 -16.54
CA GLU A 339 13.86 -0.30 -17.76
C GLU A 339 12.85 -0.57 -18.89
N LEU A 340 11.62 -0.90 -18.52
CA LEU A 340 10.52 -1.11 -19.47
C LEU A 340 9.74 0.17 -19.81
N ALA A 341 10.17 1.33 -19.31
CA ALA A 341 9.50 2.62 -19.52
C ALA A 341 7.99 2.62 -19.16
N ILE A 342 7.62 1.86 -18.12
CA ILE A 342 6.25 1.75 -17.60
C ILE A 342 6.14 2.18 -16.13
N SER A 343 7.14 2.88 -15.59
CA SER A 343 7.15 3.42 -14.23
C SER A 343 6.04 4.44 -13.96
N SER A 344 5.45 5.02 -15.02
CA SER A 344 4.29 5.91 -14.88
C SER A 344 3.02 5.18 -14.42
N LEU A 345 2.85 3.89 -14.74
CA LEU A 345 1.62 3.14 -14.42
C LEU A 345 1.38 3.00 -12.90
N PRO A 346 2.33 2.48 -12.10
CA PRO A 346 2.18 2.50 -10.65
C PRO A 346 2.08 3.92 -10.11
N PHE A 347 2.81 4.89 -10.66
CA PHE A 347 2.71 6.27 -10.18
C PHE A 347 1.30 6.85 -10.35
N GLU A 348 0.67 6.64 -11.52
CA GLU A 348 -0.72 7.03 -11.81
C GLU A 348 -1.71 6.30 -10.86
N ALA A 349 -1.52 5.00 -10.63
CA ALA A 349 -2.34 4.23 -9.70
C ALA A 349 -2.19 4.73 -8.25
N GLY A 350 -0.98 5.06 -7.82
CA GLY A 350 -0.71 5.62 -6.50
C GLY A 350 -1.27 7.02 -6.32
N LEU A 351 -1.28 7.84 -7.37
CA LEU A 351 -1.96 9.14 -7.37
C LEU A 351 -3.47 8.98 -7.19
N ALA A 352 -4.07 7.95 -7.78
CA ALA A 352 -5.47 7.61 -7.66
C ALA A 352 -5.85 6.89 -6.35
N PHE A 353 -4.87 6.56 -5.50
CA PHE A 353 -5.14 5.88 -4.22
C PHE A 353 -5.95 6.76 -3.28
N ASN A 354 -7.07 6.24 -2.79
CA ASN A 354 -7.92 6.93 -1.84
C ASN A 354 -7.31 6.86 -0.43
N VAL A 355 -6.98 8.02 0.14
CA VAL A 355 -6.29 8.08 1.43
C VAL A 355 -7.23 7.89 2.64
N GLY A 356 -8.55 7.94 2.41
CA GLY A 356 -9.58 7.91 3.45
C GLY A 356 -9.61 9.18 4.33
N ALA A 357 -10.59 9.23 5.24
CA ALA A 357 -10.77 10.38 6.14
C ALA A 357 -9.51 10.68 6.98
N GLY A 358 -9.10 11.94 7.00
CA GLY A 358 -7.91 12.40 7.73
C GLY A 358 -6.58 11.85 7.21
N GLY A 359 -6.55 11.21 6.04
CA GLY A 359 -5.35 10.57 5.50
C GLY A 359 -4.93 9.30 6.26
N ARG A 360 -5.89 8.57 6.84
CA ARG A 360 -5.65 7.34 7.61
C ARG A 360 -4.99 6.21 6.81
N GLY A 361 -5.13 6.21 5.49
CA GLY A 361 -4.53 5.23 4.58
C GLY A 361 -3.04 5.48 4.32
N LEU A 362 -2.47 6.58 4.83
CA LEU A 362 -1.04 6.90 4.72
C LEU A 362 -0.34 6.72 6.07
N SER A 363 0.96 6.44 6.04
CA SER A 363 1.79 6.57 7.24
C SER A 363 1.96 8.03 7.65
N GLU A 364 2.36 8.31 8.89
CA GLU A 364 2.60 9.71 9.31
C GLU A 364 3.73 10.37 8.49
N ALA A 365 4.79 9.62 8.16
CA ALA A 365 5.86 10.10 7.31
C ALA A 365 5.33 10.49 5.90
N GLN A 366 4.46 9.66 5.31
CA GLN A 366 3.81 9.97 4.02
C GLN A 366 2.92 11.20 4.12
N ARG A 367 2.14 11.33 5.20
CA ARG A 367 1.31 12.52 5.45
C ARG A 367 2.15 13.79 5.52
N GLN A 368 3.29 13.75 6.22
CA GLN A 368 4.21 14.89 6.33
C GLN A 368 4.83 15.28 4.98
N LYS A 369 5.30 14.31 4.21
CA LYS A 369 5.79 14.54 2.83
C LYS A 369 4.69 15.14 1.93
N LEU A 370 3.45 14.69 2.08
CA LEU A 370 2.29 15.21 1.35
C LEU A 370 1.93 16.65 1.76
N ARG A 371 1.98 17.00 3.05
CA ARG A 371 1.79 18.40 3.52
C ARG A 371 2.82 19.34 2.91
N LEU A 372 4.09 18.94 2.93
CA LEU A 372 5.16 19.72 2.29
C LEU A 372 4.95 19.82 0.77
N ALA A 373 4.59 18.72 0.12
CA ALA A 373 4.32 18.71 -1.32
C ALA A 373 3.20 19.68 -1.67
N ARG A 374 2.09 19.68 -0.92
CA ARG A 374 0.99 20.63 -1.08
C ARG A 374 1.44 22.08 -0.95
N ALA A 375 2.28 22.40 0.04
CA ALA A 375 2.80 23.77 0.18
C ALA A 375 3.60 24.21 -1.06
N LEU A 376 4.38 23.30 -1.65
CA LEU A 376 5.19 23.54 -2.85
C LEU A 376 4.37 23.55 -4.15
N MET A 377 3.25 22.81 -4.21
CA MET A 377 2.36 22.79 -5.37
C MET A 377 1.88 24.19 -5.73
N LYS A 378 1.67 25.07 -4.74
CA LYS A 378 1.26 26.47 -4.93
C LYS A 378 2.25 27.35 -5.71
N LYS A 379 3.50 26.90 -5.90
CA LYS A 379 4.61 27.75 -6.37
C LYS A 379 4.73 29.04 -5.53
N PRO A 380 4.93 28.92 -4.20
CA PRO A 380 4.87 30.07 -3.30
C PRO A 380 6.05 31.02 -3.51
N ASP A 381 5.83 32.30 -3.23
CA ASP A 381 6.87 33.32 -3.07
C ASP A 381 7.51 33.23 -1.68
N PHE A 382 6.75 32.74 -0.69
CA PHE A 382 7.21 32.56 0.69
C PHE A 382 6.73 31.22 1.24
N LEU A 383 7.65 30.38 1.70
CA LEU A 383 7.37 29.05 2.28
C LEU A 383 7.68 29.05 3.78
N ILE A 384 6.67 28.73 4.58
CA ILE A 384 6.78 28.60 6.03
C ILE A 384 6.74 27.13 6.40
N LEU A 385 7.80 26.67 7.05
CA LEU A 385 8.00 25.29 7.48
C LEU A 385 8.04 25.23 9.01
N ASN A 386 6.99 24.72 9.64
CA ASN A 386 6.93 24.55 11.09
C ASN A 386 7.06 23.08 11.46
N ARG A 387 8.30 22.62 11.68
CA ARG A 387 8.63 21.21 11.97
C ARG A 387 7.94 20.24 10.98
N PRO A 388 8.13 20.39 9.65
CA PRO A 388 7.29 19.73 8.65
C PRO A 388 7.50 18.21 8.51
N LEU A 389 8.60 17.65 9.03
CA LEU A 389 9.05 16.27 8.74
C LEU A 389 9.51 15.50 10.00
N VAL A 390 8.93 15.81 11.18
CA VAL A 390 9.39 15.29 12.49
C VAL A 390 9.46 13.77 12.60
N THR A 391 8.67 13.02 11.80
CA THR A 391 8.64 11.55 11.88
C THR A 391 9.70 10.86 11.03
N LEU A 392 10.37 11.60 10.15
CA LEU A 392 11.40 11.06 9.28
C LEU A 392 12.76 11.04 10.01
N PRO A 393 13.67 10.10 9.69
CA PRO A 393 15.05 10.16 10.19
C PRO A 393 15.73 11.48 9.79
N SER A 394 16.62 12.01 10.64
CA SER A 394 17.28 13.31 10.43
C SER A 394 17.98 13.42 9.06
N GLU A 395 18.63 12.35 8.60
CA GLU A 395 19.27 12.33 7.26
C GLU A 395 18.26 12.49 6.12
N GLU A 396 17.07 11.89 6.23
CA GLU A 396 16.03 12.04 5.20
C GLU A 396 15.42 13.45 5.23
N GLN A 397 15.19 14.00 6.43
CA GLN A 397 14.77 15.39 6.60
C GLN A 397 15.77 16.35 5.94
N ARG A 398 17.07 16.19 6.23
CA ARG A 398 18.17 16.98 5.67
C ARG A 398 18.18 16.91 4.14
N ARG A 399 18.02 15.71 3.57
CA ARG A 399 17.97 15.50 2.12
C ARG A 399 16.80 16.26 1.48
N ILE A 400 15.61 16.16 2.06
CA ILE A 400 14.41 16.84 1.55
C ILE A 400 14.56 18.36 1.66
N LEU A 401 15.00 18.88 2.82
CA LEU A 401 15.20 20.31 3.02
C LEU A 401 16.22 20.89 2.04
N LYS A 402 17.34 20.19 1.81
CA LYS A 402 18.32 20.59 0.77
C LYS A 402 17.70 20.65 -0.62
N ALA A 403 16.90 19.65 -1.01
CA ALA A 403 16.25 19.65 -2.32
C ALA A 403 15.29 20.84 -2.49
N VAL A 404 14.54 21.20 -1.44
CA VAL A 404 13.67 22.38 -1.43
C VAL A 404 14.47 23.68 -1.54
N LEU A 405 15.55 23.82 -0.76
CA LEU A 405 16.42 24.99 -0.79
C LEU A 405 17.09 25.18 -2.15
N SER A 406 17.66 24.12 -2.74
CA SER A 406 18.27 24.18 -4.07
C SER A 406 17.27 24.55 -5.18
N LYS A 407 15.99 24.21 -5.04
CA LYS A 407 14.97 24.68 -5.98
C LYS A 407 14.73 26.18 -5.86
N ALA A 408 14.73 26.71 -4.64
CA ALA A 408 14.59 28.14 -4.39
C ALA A 408 15.72 28.94 -5.08
N GLU A 409 16.97 28.44 -5.00
CA GLU A 409 18.14 29.06 -5.61
C GLU A 409 18.06 29.10 -7.15
N ASN A 410 17.55 28.03 -7.77
CA ASN A 410 17.52 27.87 -9.23
C ASN A 410 16.27 28.42 -9.93
N SER A 411 15.32 28.98 -9.18
CA SER A 411 14.05 29.46 -9.74
C SER A 411 14.23 30.84 -10.40
N SER A 412 14.32 30.84 -11.73
CA SER A 412 14.44 32.04 -12.57
C SER A 412 13.13 32.84 -12.55
N GLY A 413 12.97 33.78 -11.62
CA GLY A 413 11.84 34.72 -11.66
C GLY A 413 11.29 35.21 -10.31
N GLY A 414 11.69 34.63 -9.18
CA GLY A 414 11.24 35.07 -7.86
C GLY A 414 12.06 34.39 -6.77
N ARG A 415 12.71 35.16 -5.91
CA ARG A 415 13.50 34.63 -4.79
C ARG A 415 12.54 34.05 -3.75
N LEU A 416 12.19 32.77 -3.86
CA LEU A 416 11.41 32.05 -2.86
C LEU A 416 12.06 32.26 -1.48
N GLY A 417 11.37 32.96 -0.59
CA GLY A 417 11.79 33.11 0.81
C GLY A 417 11.36 31.90 1.62
N ILE A 418 12.26 31.35 2.44
CA ILE A 418 11.94 30.19 3.28
C ILE A 418 12.17 30.55 4.74
N LEU A 419 11.13 30.42 5.56
CA LEU A 419 11.21 30.49 7.01
C LEU A 419 10.97 29.10 7.58
N CYS A 420 11.96 28.53 8.26
CA CYS A 420 11.88 27.20 8.81
C CYS A 420 12.15 27.18 10.31
N ALA A 421 11.24 26.59 11.07
CA ALA A 421 11.51 26.03 12.39
C ALA A 421 11.80 24.54 12.18
N PRO A 422 13.08 24.11 12.11
CA PRO A 422 13.40 22.72 11.83
C PRO A 422 13.03 21.82 13.01
N ALA A 423 12.74 20.55 12.72
CA ALA A 423 12.48 19.55 13.75
C ALA A 423 13.78 19.19 14.50
N ASP A 424 14.85 19.00 13.73
CA ASP A 424 16.21 18.83 14.23
C ASP A 424 16.95 20.19 14.12
N PRO A 425 17.38 20.78 15.25
CA PRO A 425 18.12 22.04 15.24
C PRO A 425 19.39 22.00 14.39
N ALA A 426 19.99 20.82 14.18
CA ALA A 426 21.17 20.66 13.34
C ALA A 426 20.92 21.10 11.89
N HIS A 427 19.68 21.07 11.41
CA HIS A 427 19.34 21.52 10.06
C HIS A 427 19.41 23.04 9.89
N ALA A 428 19.54 23.82 10.97
CA ALA A 428 19.74 25.27 10.89
C ALA A 428 20.96 25.64 10.03
N ILE A 429 21.99 24.77 9.95
CA ILE A 429 23.19 25.00 9.13
C ILE A 429 22.91 25.04 7.62
N LEU A 430 21.73 24.60 7.19
CA LEU A 430 21.34 24.59 5.78
C LEU A 430 20.87 25.96 5.28
N PHE A 431 20.61 26.89 6.18
CA PHE A 431 20.00 28.19 5.87
C PHE A 431 21.05 29.31 5.86
N ASP A 432 20.77 30.38 5.13
CA ASP A 432 21.66 31.55 5.06
C ASP A 432 21.70 32.36 6.36
N ARG A 433 20.63 32.27 7.16
CA ARG A 433 20.41 33.07 8.38
C ARG A 433 19.67 32.22 9.42
N ALA A 434 20.10 32.31 10.68
CA ALA A 434 19.45 31.65 11.81
C ALA A 434 19.07 32.68 12.88
N LEU A 435 17.83 32.56 13.37
CA LEU A 435 17.31 33.33 14.49
C LEU A 435 17.28 32.40 15.71
N PHE A 436 18.09 32.71 16.73
CA PHE A 436 18.08 31.95 17.97
C PHE A 436 17.12 32.61 18.97
N LEU A 437 16.11 31.86 19.40
CA LEU A 437 15.09 32.35 20.33
C LEU A 437 15.28 31.75 21.71
N ARG A 438 15.18 32.59 22.75
CA ARG A 438 15.16 32.18 24.16
C ARG A 438 14.04 32.92 24.88
N GLN A 439 13.15 32.18 25.53
CA GLN A 439 12.01 32.74 26.29
C GLN A 439 11.18 33.75 25.48
N GLY A 440 10.89 33.43 24.21
CA GLY A 440 10.09 34.27 23.32
C GLY A 440 10.79 35.52 22.78
N ARG A 441 12.11 35.67 23.00
CA ARG A 441 12.91 36.78 22.45
C ARG A 441 14.00 36.26 21.52
N ILE A 442 14.26 36.98 20.44
CA ILE A 442 15.41 36.73 19.57
C ILE A 442 16.66 37.21 20.31
N VAL A 443 17.53 36.27 20.66
CA VAL A 443 18.79 36.54 21.36
C VAL A 443 19.99 36.57 20.42
N ALA A 444 19.85 35.99 19.22
CA ALA A 444 20.85 36.09 18.17
C ALA A 444 20.22 35.99 16.78
N ASP A 445 20.88 36.62 15.82
CA ASP A 445 20.42 36.77 14.44
C ASP A 445 21.65 36.95 13.54
N ASP A 446 22.13 35.86 12.96
CA ASP A 446 23.33 35.85 12.12
C ASP A 446 23.38 34.59 11.23
N ALA A 447 24.41 34.47 10.40
CA ALA A 447 24.67 33.25 9.64
C ALA A 447 24.97 32.07 10.60
N PRO A 448 24.44 30.85 10.36
CA PRO A 448 24.60 29.71 11.27
C PRO A 448 26.05 29.40 11.62
N LYS A 449 26.97 29.51 10.65
CA LYS A 449 28.42 29.28 10.87
C LYS A 449 29.00 30.21 11.93
N LYS A 450 28.64 31.50 11.87
CA LYS A 450 29.10 32.49 12.84
C LYS A 450 28.47 32.25 14.22
N LEU A 451 27.19 31.88 14.28
CA LEU A 451 26.54 31.51 15.54
C LEU A 451 27.18 30.27 16.20
N LEU A 452 27.62 29.27 15.43
CA LEU A 452 28.33 28.10 15.95
C LEU A 452 29.66 28.46 16.63
N GLU A 453 30.35 29.49 16.14
CA GLU A 453 31.63 29.96 16.69
C GLU A 453 31.43 30.90 17.88
N THR A 454 30.38 31.73 17.83
CA THR A 454 30.19 32.85 18.77
C THR A 454 29.23 32.55 19.92
N LEU A 455 28.36 31.55 19.81
CA LEU A 455 27.35 31.22 20.81
C LEU A 455 27.42 29.73 21.20
N PRO A 456 28.01 29.40 22.37
CA PRO A 456 28.09 28.03 22.87
C PRO A 456 26.72 27.34 22.98
N ASP A 457 25.69 28.05 23.43
CA ASP A 457 24.32 27.50 23.57
C ASP A 457 23.75 27.04 22.21
N PHE A 458 23.99 27.82 21.16
CA PHE A 458 23.58 27.45 19.80
C PHE A 458 24.38 26.26 19.28
N ALA A 459 25.70 26.25 19.51
CA ALA A 459 26.56 25.13 19.12
C ALA A 459 26.20 23.82 19.85
N GLY A 460 25.83 23.90 21.12
CA GLY A 460 25.34 22.74 21.88
C GLY A 460 24.05 22.17 21.31
N LEU A 461 23.12 23.03 20.91
CA LEU A 461 21.85 22.62 20.31
C LEU A 461 22.01 21.97 18.92
N VAL A 462 22.95 22.45 18.11
CA VAL A 462 23.20 21.93 16.75
C VAL A 462 24.05 20.65 16.75
N LYS A 463 24.81 20.38 17.81
CA LYS A 463 25.69 19.21 17.94
C LYS A 463 25.09 18.06 18.74
N ALA A 464 24.02 18.32 19.50
CA ALA A 464 23.24 17.31 20.22
C ALA A 464 22.36 16.52 19.25
#